data_AF-A0A483A3Y3-F1
#
_entry.id   AF-A0A483A3Y3-F1
#
_cell.length_a   1.000
_cell.length_b   1.000
_cell.length_c   1.000
_cell.angle_alpha   90.00
_cell.angle_beta   90.00
_cell.angle_gamma   90.00
#
_symmetry.space_group_name_H-M   'P 1'
#
loop_
_entity.id
_entity.type
_entity.pdbx_description
1 polymer ?
#
loop_
_entity_poly.entity_id
_entity_poly.type
_entity_poly.pdbx_seq_one_letter_code
_entity_poly.pdbx_strand_id
1 'polypeptide(L)'
;MWRRRRRGGGFSEVVKNPPTYYETTEYNSQYGLSNIKASDIYSDGYSGSGVTVAVIDTGVDVDHPDLAANIASGGYDYVDNDADANPNGQGASMSHGTHVAGIIAGVKNDIGMHGVAYSAKILALRAGNSAGSLFSGAIESSIDQAISQGVKVINASFGSSGMGGSTKDKWLLAHNNDIVSVYAAGNSSLSDPSYGAKLPVDSGYEALAGTLIAVVATDDSNTIANYSNQCGVAKNWCMAAPGSGIYSTVDTTDDNDTDGDGYATFNGASMATPHVSGAVAVLRSKWPSKTAAETVTILYDTATDLGATGTDVIYGRGLLNLDNALYAQGALTVQTASGGSHYLSDSSFSTSSILGNALSQSIETAVYDKYKRDYYFNLNNSITMPKSVSALEELSFNDSDIEINFGSDVRLLSEIDKGSVQILNSMNDYEISFAHKQNPAKIFAFNTATDIVGLSQTYSLYGDAHLSKIKNSNVFNIASTGKLKTSLGAVSGYTDVSNAHGVSGINVSVLASPMKDLS
;
A
#
# COMPACT_ATOMS: atom_id res chain seq x y z
N MET A 1 -11.30 6.75 -1.31
CA MET A 1 -10.03 7.23 -0.69
C MET A 1 -10.03 6.64 0.71
N TRP A 2 -9.21 5.64 0.99
CA TRP A 2 -9.41 4.74 2.13
C TRP A 2 -8.20 4.77 3.05
N ARG A 3 -8.39 5.26 4.28
CA ARG A 3 -7.37 5.39 5.34
C ARG A 3 -7.70 4.39 6.46
N ARG A 4 -6.67 3.75 7.03
CA ARG A 4 -6.77 2.68 8.03
C ARG A 4 -7.50 3.17 9.31
N ARG A 5 -8.55 2.47 9.75
CA ARG A 5 -9.10 2.54 11.12
C ARG A 5 -9.31 1.13 11.64
N ARG A 6 -8.63 0.74 12.74
CA ARG A 6 -8.96 -0.48 13.50
C ARG A 6 -8.47 -0.44 14.95
N ARG A 7 -9.40 -0.50 15.90
CA ARG A 7 -9.50 -1.53 16.96
C ARG A 7 -10.79 -1.35 17.78
N GLY A 8 -11.36 -2.46 18.23
CA GLY A 8 -12.43 -2.55 19.22
C GLY A 8 -12.55 -4.02 19.66
N GLY A 9 -11.99 -4.36 20.83
CA GLY A 9 -12.05 -5.71 21.39
C GLY A 9 -10.90 -6.07 22.34
N GLY A 10 -11.02 -5.68 23.62
CA GLY A 10 -10.54 -6.49 24.75
C GLY A 10 -9.05 -6.46 25.14
N PHE A 11 -8.26 -5.48 24.73
CA PHE A 11 -6.98 -5.11 25.36
C PHE A 11 -6.78 -3.63 25.09
N SER A 12 -6.49 -2.82 26.13
CA SER A 12 -6.25 -1.36 26.12
C SER A 12 -6.25 -0.77 24.70
N GLU A 13 -7.33 -0.08 24.31
CA GLU A 13 -7.33 0.73 23.10
C GLU A 13 -6.13 1.68 23.19
N VAL A 14 -5.06 1.36 22.48
CA VAL A 14 -4.06 2.35 22.12
C VAL A 14 -4.79 3.23 21.12
N VAL A 15 -5.47 4.25 21.62
CA VAL A 15 -5.98 5.35 20.81
C VAL A 15 -4.76 5.87 20.06
N LYS A 16 -4.66 5.54 18.77
CA LYS A 16 -3.57 6.06 17.95
C LYS A 16 -3.71 7.57 17.94
N ASN A 17 -2.63 8.22 18.30
CA ASN A 17 -2.56 9.66 18.29
C ASN A 17 -2.77 10.18 16.86
N PRO A 18 -3.61 11.21 16.65
CA PRO A 18 -3.79 11.81 15.33
C PRO A 18 -2.47 12.44 14.83
N PRO A 19 -2.33 12.74 13.53
CA PRO A 19 -1.15 13.45 13.01
C PRO A 19 -0.78 14.70 13.82
N THR A 20 -1.78 15.48 14.23
CA THR A 20 -1.62 16.70 15.05
C THR A 20 -0.95 16.48 16.41
N TYR A 21 -0.94 15.25 16.93
CA TYR A 21 -0.18 14.93 18.16
C TYR A 21 1.33 14.96 17.92
N TYR A 22 1.77 14.63 16.70
CA TYR A 22 3.19 14.60 16.32
C TYR A 22 3.67 15.94 15.79
N GLU A 23 2.77 16.90 15.56
CA GLU A 23 3.09 18.27 15.14
C GLU A 23 3.53 19.11 16.35
N THR A 24 4.56 18.63 17.06
CA THR A 24 5.14 19.27 18.27
C THR A 24 5.96 20.51 17.93
N THR A 25 6.51 21.18 18.94
CA THR A 25 7.47 22.28 18.73
C THR A 25 8.67 21.82 17.90
N GLU A 26 9.24 20.65 18.21
CA GLU A 26 10.35 20.05 17.45
C GLU A 26 9.96 19.84 15.97
N TYR A 27 8.77 19.30 15.71
CA TYR A 27 8.26 19.08 14.35
C TYR A 27 8.13 20.39 13.58
N ASN A 28 7.60 21.44 14.23
CA ASN A 28 7.38 22.74 13.61
C ASN A 28 8.64 23.61 13.55
N SER A 29 9.74 23.19 14.20
CA SER A 29 11.03 23.89 14.11
C SER A 29 11.66 23.76 12.72
N GLN A 30 11.21 22.77 11.94
CA GLN A 30 11.59 22.59 10.54
C GLN A 30 10.35 22.39 9.65
N TYR A 31 10.04 23.37 8.81
CA TYR A 31 8.89 23.32 7.90
C TYR A 31 8.91 22.10 6.95
N GLY A 32 10.11 21.59 6.62
CA GLY A 32 10.31 20.47 5.72
C GLY A 32 9.50 19.23 6.09
N LEU A 33 9.33 18.95 7.39
CA LEU A 33 8.51 17.83 7.88
C LEU A 33 7.02 17.97 7.51
N SER A 34 6.50 19.20 7.50
CA SER A 34 5.13 19.53 7.10
C SER A 34 4.95 19.49 5.58
N ASN A 35 5.94 19.95 4.81
CA ASN A 35 5.90 19.89 3.35
C ASN A 35 5.86 18.45 2.84
N ILE A 36 6.60 17.54 3.49
CA ILE A 36 6.61 16.11 3.13
C ILE A 36 5.51 15.29 3.80
N LYS A 37 4.62 15.90 4.59
CA LYS A 37 3.51 15.23 5.29
C LYS A 37 3.96 14.10 6.23
N ALA A 38 5.00 14.34 7.03
CA ALA A 38 5.58 13.32 7.89
C ALA A 38 4.70 12.91 9.09
N SER A 39 3.84 13.81 9.60
CA SER A 39 3.00 13.53 10.78
C SER A 39 2.03 12.37 10.57
N ASP A 40 1.57 12.16 9.33
CA ASP A 40 0.66 11.07 8.98
C ASP A 40 1.28 9.70 9.18
N ILE A 41 2.55 9.49 8.82
CA ILE A 41 3.21 8.19 9.01
C ILE A 41 3.59 7.94 10.47
N TYR A 42 3.88 9.00 11.23
CA TYR A 42 4.10 8.92 12.67
C TYR A 42 2.82 8.51 13.42
N SER A 43 1.66 9.07 13.02
CA SER A 43 0.34 8.67 13.53
C SER A 43 0.07 7.19 13.31
N ASP A 44 0.70 6.62 12.28
CA ASP A 44 0.57 5.21 11.96
C ASP A 44 1.54 4.30 12.75
N GLY A 45 2.43 4.90 13.55
CA GLY A 45 3.36 4.24 14.47
C GLY A 45 4.75 3.98 13.89
N TYR A 46 5.12 4.65 12.79
CA TYR A 46 6.38 4.40 12.09
C TYR A 46 7.23 5.66 12.01
N SER A 47 8.46 5.57 12.52
CA SER A 47 9.42 6.66 12.63
C SER A 47 10.85 6.23 12.26
N GLY A 48 11.00 5.10 11.54
CA GLY A 48 12.31 4.59 11.11
C GLY A 48 12.97 3.56 12.03
N SER A 49 12.31 3.15 13.10
CA SER A 49 12.82 2.13 14.03
C SER A 49 13.27 0.85 13.32
N GLY A 50 14.45 0.34 13.68
CA GLY A 50 15.03 -0.88 13.10
C GLY A 50 15.73 -0.67 11.76
N VAL A 51 15.87 0.57 11.30
CA VAL A 51 16.58 0.91 10.07
C VAL A 51 17.82 1.75 10.38
N THR A 52 18.94 1.40 9.76
CA THR A 52 20.18 2.18 9.80
C THR A 52 20.40 2.89 8.47
N VAL A 53 20.73 4.18 8.54
CA VAL A 53 21.11 5.04 7.41
C VAL A 53 22.58 5.40 7.54
N ALA A 54 23.38 5.10 6.51
CA ALA A 54 24.76 5.57 6.45
C ALA A 54 24.82 7.01 5.94
N VAL A 55 25.54 7.86 6.65
CA VAL A 55 25.82 9.25 6.26
C VAL A 55 27.29 9.31 5.87
N ILE A 56 27.55 9.38 4.56
CA ILE A 56 28.90 9.55 4.01
C ILE A 56 29.10 11.04 3.79
N ASP A 57 29.84 11.70 4.68
CA ASP A 57 29.94 13.16 4.69
C ASP A 57 31.25 13.65 5.36
N THR A 58 31.26 14.87 5.87
CA THR A 58 32.35 15.51 6.63
C THR A 58 32.54 14.92 8.02
N GLY A 59 31.64 14.06 8.49
CA GLY A 59 31.60 13.57 9.88
C GLY A 59 30.28 13.94 10.53
N VAL A 60 29.99 13.37 11.70
CA VAL A 60 28.76 13.65 12.44
C VAL A 60 29.16 13.88 13.89
N ASP A 61 28.72 14.98 14.50
CA ASP A 61 28.83 15.16 15.94
C ASP A 61 27.97 14.09 16.63
N VAL A 62 28.64 13.04 17.12
CA VAL A 62 27.99 11.89 17.73
C VAL A 62 27.55 12.16 19.17
N ASP A 63 28.00 13.27 19.76
CA ASP A 63 27.70 13.67 21.13
C ASP A 63 26.58 14.72 21.20
N HIS A 64 26.14 15.26 20.06
CA HIS A 64 25.04 16.21 19.98
C HIS A 64 23.78 15.66 20.69
N PRO A 65 23.10 16.42 21.58
CA PRO A 65 21.96 15.93 22.35
C PRO A 65 20.81 15.35 21.51
N ASP A 66 20.54 15.94 20.35
CA ASP A 66 19.53 15.45 19.38
C ASP A 66 20.06 14.38 18.42
N LEU A 67 21.28 13.87 18.57
CA LEU A 67 21.80 12.79 17.71
C LEU A 67 22.29 11.58 18.50
N ALA A 68 22.89 11.78 19.67
CA ALA A 68 23.62 10.75 20.40
C ALA A 68 22.83 9.44 20.60
N ALA A 69 21.53 9.53 20.91
CA ALA A 69 20.69 8.36 21.08
C ALA A 69 20.46 7.56 19.78
N ASN A 70 20.61 8.20 18.62
CA ASN A 70 20.41 7.63 17.29
C ASN A 70 21.72 7.31 16.54
N ILE A 71 22.89 7.53 17.13
CA ILE A 71 24.14 7.07 16.52
C ILE A 71 24.26 5.55 16.60
N ALA A 72 24.56 4.92 15.46
CA ALA A 72 24.87 3.49 15.37
C ALA A 72 26.33 3.23 15.79
N SER A 73 26.58 2.07 16.38
CA SER A 73 27.95 1.60 16.56
C SER A 73 28.63 1.34 15.21
N GLY A 74 29.96 1.51 15.18
CA GLY A 74 30.77 1.20 14.01
C GLY A 74 30.82 2.31 12.98
N GLY A 75 30.63 3.57 13.38
CA GLY A 75 31.08 4.71 12.58
C GLY A 75 32.60 4.69 12.41
N TYR A 76 33.10 5.41 11.40
CA TYR A 76 34.52 5.45 11.07
C TYR A 76 34.89 6.74 10.35
N ASP A 77 36.13 7.16 10.58
CA ASP A 77 36.74 8.28 9.89
C ASP A 77 37.80 7.78 8.90
N TYR A 78 37.49 7.88 7.61
CA TYR A 78 38.39 7.48 6.55
C TYR A 78 39.37 8.57 6.10
N VAL A 79 39.26 9.77 6.66
CA VAL A 79 40.21 10.88 6.43
C VAL A 79 41.40 10.75 7.38
N ASP A 80 41.13 10.60 8.68
CA ASP A 80 42.18 10.46 9.71
C ASP A 80 42.48 8.99 10.06
N ASN A 81 41.67 8.06 9.52
CA ASN A 81 41.81 6.61 9.63
C ASN A 81 41.72 6.09 11.08
N ASP A 82 40.63 6.45 11.75
CA ASP A 82 40.27 5.96 13.08
C ASP A 82 38.75 5.70 13.21
N ALA A 83 38.34 5.25 14.40
CA ALA A 83 36.94 4.90 14.68
C ALA A 83 36.10 6.09 15.18
N ASP A 84 36.63 7.32 15.13
CA ASP A 84 35.97 8.53 15.60
C ASP A 84 35.48 9.38 14.42
N ALA A 85 34.24 9.15 14.01
CA ALA A 85 33.61 9.94 12.95
C ALA A 85 33.20 11.35 13.40
N ASN A 86 33.53 11.76 14.64
CA ASN A 86 33.15 13.04 15.19
C ASN A 86 34.06 14.18 14.69
N PRO A 87 33.51 15.25 14.06
CA PRO A 87 34.28 16.42 13.65
C PRO A 87 34.62 17.41 14.78
N ASN A 88 34.26 17.12 16.04
CA ASN A 88 34.30 18.03 17.19
C ASN A 88 35.44 19.07 17.17
N GLY A 89 35.05 20.35 17.27
CA GLY A 89 35.98 21.48 17.41
C GLY A 89 36.69 21.89 16.12
N GLN A 90 36.23 21.38 14.97
CA GLN A 90 36.72 21.77 13.64
C GLN A 90 35.84 22.85 12.97
N GLY A 91 34.80 23.33 13.67
CA GLY A 91 33.98 24.48 13.29
C GLY A 91 33.08 24.28 12.06
N ALA A 92 32.62 25.39 11.48
CA ALA A 92 31.59 25.42 10.43
C ALA A 92 31.86 24.51 9.23
N SER A 93 33.13 24.36 8.87
CA SER A 93 33.53 23.56 7.72
C SER A 93 33.25 22.05 7.86
N MET A 94 32.91 21.58 9.07
CA MET A 94 32.71 20.17 9.37
C MET A 94 31.31 19.84 9.91
N SER A 95 30.44 20.84 10.09
CA SER A 95 29.08 20.64 10.58
C SER A 95 28.10 20.11 9.53
N HIS A 96 28.50 20.06 8.25
CA HIS A 96 27.60 19.67 7.17
C HIS A 96 27.02 18.26 7.38
N GLY A 97 27.85 17.29 7.78
CA GLY A 97 27.37 15.93 8.04
C GLY A 97 26.51 15.81 9.31
N THR A 98 26.81 16.59 10.36
CA THR A 98 25.94 16.76 11.54
C THR A 98 24.56 17.29 11.14
N HIS A 99 24.51 18.30 10.27
CA HIS A 99 23.28 18.90 9.75
C HIS A 99 22.43 17.91 8.97
N VAL A 100 23.08 17.17 8.07
CA VAL A 100 22.48 16.07 7.31
C VAL A 100 21.94 14.98 8.24
N ALA A 101 22.70 14.57 9.26
CA ALA A 101 22.28 13.55 10.22
C ALA A 101 21.04 13.97 11.02
N GLY A 102 20.96 15.23 11.44
CA GLY A 102 19.80 15.79 12.14
C GLY A 102 18.51 15.74 11.30
N ILE A 103 18.59 16.10 10.02
CA ILE A 103 17.43 16.03 9.11
C ILE A 103 16.95 14.58 8.95
N ILE A 104 17.87 13.61 8.91
CA ILE A 104 17.51 12.18 8.78
C ILE A 104 16.91 11.66 10.08
N ALA A 105 17.61 11.78 11.20
CA ALA A 105 17.31 11.05 12.43
C ALA A 105 17.59 11.84 13.72
N GLY A 106 17.44 13.17 13.70
CA GLY A 106 17.33 13.97 14.92
C GLY A 106 16.33 13.34 15.89
N VAL A 107 16.73 13.14 17.14
CA VAL A 107 15.97 12.43 18.17
C VAL A 107 14.76 13.26 18.54
N LYS A 108 13.59 12.64 18.63
CA LYS A 108 12.42 13.29 19.22
C LYS A 108 12.51 13.20 20.75
N ASN A 109 12.92 14.27 21.42
CA ASN A 109 13.24 14.36 22.86
C ASN A 109 12.77 15.68 23.53
N ASP A 110 11.94 16.46 22.85
CA ASP A 110 11.45 17.80 23.25
C ASP A 110 12.56 18.89 23.30
N ILE A 111 13.67 18.69 22.60
CA ILE A 111 14.77 19.65 22.41
C ILE A 111 14.88 19.96 20.90
N GLY A 112 15.21 21.21 20.57
CA GLY A 112 15.53 21.61 19.20
C GLY A 112 14.55 21.13 18.13
N MET A 113 15.01 20.17 17.31
CA MET A 113 14.28 19.60 16.18
C MET A 113 14.39 18.07 16.16
N HIS A 114 13.51 17.41 15.42
CA HIS A 114 13.67 15.98 15.15
C HIS A 114 13.75 15.70 13.65
N GLY A 115 14.41 14.60 13.28
CA GLY A 115 14.56 14.18 11.89
C GLY A 115 13.29 13.53 11.32
N VAL A 116 13.30 13.28 10.00
CA VAL A 116 12.22 12.57 9.30
C VAL A 116 12.04 11.15 9.88
N ALA A 117 13.12 10.48 10.19
CA ALA A 117 13.17 9.14 10.77
C ALA A 117 13.78 9.19 12.19
N TYR A 118 13.14 9.92 13.10
CA TYR A 118 13.64 10.17 14.47
C TYR A 118 13.85 8.93 15.36
N SER A 119 13.55 7.71 14.87
CA SER A 119 13.88 6.44 15.54
C SER A 119 14.82 5.53 14.72
N ALA A 120 15.29 5.98 13.56
CA ALA A 120 16.33 5.30 12.80
C ALA A 120 17.71 5.50 13.45
N LYS A 121 18.68 4.68 13.04
CA LYS A 121 20.08 4.85 13.45
C LYS A 121 20.93 5.46 12.34
N ILE A 122 21.92 6.26 12.71
CA ILE A 122 22.90 6.87 11.81
C ILE A 122 24.24 6.15 11.92
N LEU A 123 24.71 5.56 10.83
CA LEU A 123 26.08 5.10 10.69
C LEU A 123 26.91 6.26 10.13
N ALA A 124 27.65 6.95 11.00
CA ALA A 124 28.48 8.10 10.64
C ALA A 124 29.78 7.64 9.94
N LEU A 125 30.00 8.08 8.69
CA LEU A 125 31.17 7.72 7.90
C LEU A 125 31.80 9.00 7.35
N ARG A 126 32.91 9.43 7.96
CA ARG A 126 33.62 10.63 7.51
C ARG A 126 34.48 10.30 6.29
N ALA A 127 34.19 10.98 5.19
CA ALA A 127 34.89 10.88 3.91
C ALA A 127 35.37 12.22 3.35
N GLY A 128 35.04 13.33 4.04
CA GLY A 128 35.44 14.69 3.67
C GLY A 128 36.21 15.42 4.75
N ASN A 129 37.07 16.35 4.34
CA ASN A 129 37.83 17.22 5.23
C ASN A 129 37.17 18.60 5.43
N SER A 130 37.82 19.46 6.22
CA SER A 130 37.38 20.83 6.53
C SER A 130 37.45 21.82 5.36
N ALA A 131 37.82 21.36 4.16
CA ALA A 131 37.64 22.13 2.93
C ALA A 131 36.35 21.71 2.18
N GLY A 132 35.51 20.85 2.78
CA GLY A 132 34.35 20.25 2.13
C GLY A 132 34.72 19.30 0.98
N SER A 133 35.99 18.89 0.89
CA SER A 133 36.48 18.02 -0.17
C SER A 133 36.37 16.56 0.26
N LEU A 134 35.60 15.78 -0.50
CA LEU A 134 35.51 14.34 -0.29
C LEU A 134 36.56 13.57 -1.09
N PHE A 135 37.06 12.48 -0.52
CA PHE A 135 38.08 11.64 -1.15
C PHE A 135 37.47 10.34 -1.69
N SER A 136 37.74 10.00 -2.95
CA SER A 136 37.15 8.82 -3.60
C SER A 136 37.43 7.51 -2.85
N GLY A 137 38.65 7.32 -2.33
CA GLY A 137 39.00 6.12 -1.55
C GLY A 137 38.25 6.02 -0.21
N ALA A 138 37.97 7.16 0.41
CA ALA A 138 37.16 7.23 1.63
C ALA A 138 35.69 6.93 1.35
N ILE A 139 35.15 7.45 0.22
CA ILE A 139 33.80 7.11 -0.24
C ILE A 139 33.68 5.61 -0.52
N GLU A 140 34.64 5.02 -1.25
CA GLU A 140 34.64 3.59 -1.57
C GLU A 140 34.63 2.73 -0.32
N SER A 141 35.48 3.05 0.66
CA SER A 141 35.57 2.33 1.94
C SER A 141 34.31 2.51 2.78
N SER A 142 33.73 3.71 2.77
CA SER A 142 32.46 4.00 3.44
C SER A 142 31.30 3.16 2.87
N ILE A 143 31.23 3.00 1.54
CA ILE A 143 30.22 2.15 0.89
C ILE A 143 30.42 0.68 1.29
N ASP A 144 31.67 0.19 1.32
CA ASP A 144 31.97 -1.17 1.78
C ASP A 144 31.53 -1.39 3.23
N GLN A 145 31.81 -0.43 4.11
CA GLN A 145 31.40 -0.51 5.51
C GLN A 145 29.88 -0.49 5.66
N ALA A 146 29.20 0.40 4.94
CA ALA A 146 27.74 0.47 4.89
C ALA A 146 27.12 -0.89 4.48
N ILE A 147 27.66 -1.53 3.45
CA ILE A 147 27.24 -2.88 3.01
C ILE A 147 27.50 -3.90 4.12
N SER A 148 28.69 -3.90 4.71
CA SER A 148 29.06 -4.87 5.75
C SER A 148 28.19 -4.78 7.00
N GLN A 149 27.74 -3.56 7.35
CA GLN A 149 26.84 -3.27 8.46
C GLN A 149 25.36 -3.53 8.11
N GLY A 150 25.06 -3.91 6.87
CA GLY A 150 23.70 -4.20 6.41
C GLY A 150 22.77 -2.99 6.45
N VAL A 151 23.31 -1.78 6.27
CA VAL A 151 22.49 -0.56 6.25
C VAL A 151 21.49 -0.61 5.11
N LYS A 152 20.42 0.16 5.22
CA LYS A 152 19.32 0.12 4.23
C LYS A 152 19.32 1.31 3.29
N VAL A 153 20.01 2.38 3.66
CA VAL A 153 20.07 3.64 2.94
C VAL A 153 21.46 4.22 3.09
N ILE A 154 22.01 4.76 2.01
CA ILE A 154 23.22 5.60 2.03
C ILE A 154 22.80 7.01 1.59
N ASN A 155 23.07 8.00 2.44
CA ASN A 155 22.93 9.41 2.12
C ASN A 155 24.24 9.96 1.56
N ALA A 156 24.20 10.52 0.35
CA ALA A 156 25.32 11.15 -0.34
C ALA A 156 24.98 12.62 -0.68
N SER A 157 25.10 13.50 0.31
CA SER A 157 24.81 14.94 0.20
C SER A 157 25.97 15.75 -0.41
N PHE A 158 26.62 15.22 -1.44
CA PHE A 158 27.78 15.84 -2.07
C PHE A 158 27.70 15.77 -3.59
N GLY A 159 28.38 16.70 -4.27
CA GLY A 159 28.61 16.63 -5.71
C GLY A 159 29.93 15.92 -5.98
N SER A 160 29.93 14.86 -6.80
CA SER A 160 31.18 14.24 -7.25
C SER A 160 31.55 14.78 -8.64
N SER A 161 32.64 15.53 -8.79
CA SER A 161 33.19 15.84 -10.11
C SER A 161 34.03 14.66 -10.60
N GLY A 162 33.48 13.83 -11.49
CA GLY A 162 34.20 12.71 -12.10
C GLY A 162 34.53 11.59 -11.10
N MET A 163 33.63 10.61 -10.98
CA MET A 163 33.93 9.36 -10.27
C MET A 163 34.69 8.40 -11.20
N GLY A 164 35.78 7.82 -10.68
CA GLY A 164 36.47 6.72 -11.35
C GLY A 164 35.62 5.46 -11.40
N GLY A 165 35.98 4.50 -12.26
CA GLY A 165 35.24 3.23 -12.41
C GLY A 165 35.09 2.46 -11.09
N SER A 166 36.12 2.43 -10.25
CA SER A 166 36.10 1.77 -8.94
C SER A 166 34.99 2.28 -8.04
N THR A 167 34.79 3.60 -7.96
CA THR A 167 33.74 4.21 -7.13
C THR A 167 32.35 3.87 -7.67
N LYS A 168 32.17 3.83 -9.00
CA LYS A 168 30.89 3.43 -9.61
C LYS A 168 30.54 1.97 -9.31
N ASP A 169 31.54 1.09 -9.33
CA ASP A 169 31.36 -0.33 -9.01
C ASP A 169 30.92 -0.53 -7.56
N LYS A 170 31.36 0.33 -6.63
CA LYS A 170 30.85 0.33 -5.25
C LYS A 170 29.38 0.70 -5.15
N TRP A 171 28.92 1.69 -5.90
CA TRP A 171 27.49 2.02 -5.97
C TRP A 171 26.66 0.88 -6.57
N LEU A 172 27.18 0.21 -7.60
CA LEU A 172 26.56 -0.99 -8.16
C LEU A 172 26.52 -2.14 -7.13
N LEU A 173 27.57 -2.28 -6.33
CA LEU A 173 27.60 -3.25 -5.24
C LEU A 173 26.54 -2.94 -4.16
N ALA A 174 26.35 -1.66 -3.80
CA ALA A 174 25.30 -1.25 -2.88
C ALA A 174 23.89 -1.57 -3.43
N HIS A 175 23.66 -1.31 -4.72
CA HIS A 175 22.43 -1.72 -5.42
C HIS A 175 22.18 -3.23 -5.32
N ASN A 176 23.20 -4.04 -5.59
CA ASN A 176 23.12 -5.50 -5.51
C ASN A 176 22.87 -6.02 -4.08
N ASN A 177 23.14 -5.21 -3.05
CA ASN A 177 22.91 -5.54 -1.64
C ASN A 177 21.63 -4.91 -1.07
N ASP A 178 20.68 -4.52 -1.93
CA ASP A 178 19.37 -4.00 -1.52
C ASP A 178 19.47 -2.69 -0.70
N ILE A 179 20.40 -1.80 -1.09
CA ILE A 179 20.63 -0.50 -0.46
C ILE A 179 20.14 0.62 -1.39
N VAL A 180 19.34 1.54 -0.84
CA VAL A 180 18.94 2.77 -1.54
C VAL A 180 20.05 3.80 -1.40
N SER A 181 20.51 4.36 -2.52
CA SER A 181 21.50 5.44 -2.54
C SER A 181 20.80 6.76 -2.85
N VAL A 182 20.87 7.74 -1.95
CA VAL A 182 20.18 9.03 -2.12
C VAL A 182 21.23 10.11 -2.34
N TYR A 183 21.16 10.80 -3.48
CA TYR A 183 22.22 11.67 -3.97
C TYR A 183 21.71 13.09 -4.21
N ALA A 184 22.46 14.10 -3.76
CA ALA A 184 22.15 15.50 -4.05
C ALA A 184 22.33 15.81 -5.55
N ALA A 185 21.36 16.50 -6.15
CA ALA A 185 21.44 16.90 -7.55
C ALA A 185 22.49 17.99 -7.81
N GLY A 186 22.88 18.75 -6.78
CA GLY A 186 23.86 19.84 -6.85
C GLY A 186 23.26 21.24 -6.84
N ASN A 187 24.11 22.25 -6.63
CA ASN A 187 23.72 23.63 -6.29
C ASN A 187 24.27 24.66 -7.30
N SER A 188 24.25 24.35 -8.60
CA SER A 188 24.87 25.18 -9.64
C SER A 188 23.87 25.72 -10.67
N SER A 189 22.56 25.64 -10.37
CA SER A 189 21.47 26.07 -11.27
C SER A 189 21.52 25.44 -12.66
N LEU A 190 22.07 24.22 -12.77
CA LEU A 190 22.23 23.52 -14.05
C LEU A 190 20.96 22.76 -14.44
N SER A 191 20.80 22.50 -15.74
CA SER A 191 19.69 21.70 -16.28
C SER A 191 19.74 20.23 -15.90
N ASP A 192 20.91 19.75 -15.46
CA ASP A 192 21.16 18.35 -15.15
C ASP A 192 21.81 18.21 -13.77
N PRO A 193 21.61 17.07 -13.10
CA PRO A 193 22.29 16.79 -11.86
C PRO A 193 23.81 16.68 -12.02
N SER A 194 24.51 16.89 -10.91
CA SER A 194 25.93 16.56 -10.77
C SER A 194 26.17 15.07 -11.06
N TYR A 195 27.41 14.74 -11.43
CA TYR A 195 27.76 13.44 -12.03
C TYR A 195 27.30 12.23 -11.20
N GLY A 196 27.44 12.27 -9.87
CA GLY A 196 27.01 11.16 -9.00
C GLY A 196 25.51 10.88 -9.04
N ALA A 197 24.69 11.93 -9.05
CA ALA A 197 23.23 11.81 -9.12
C ALA A 197 22.73 11.35 -10.49
N LYS A 198 23.51 11.53 -11.57
CA LYS A 198 23.17 11.04 -12.92
C LYS A 198 23.90 9.76 -13.31
N LEU A 199 24.61 9.09 -12.39
CA LEU A 199 25.36 7.87 -12.67
C LEU A 199 24.61 6.80 -13.49
N PRO A 200 23.28 6.59 -13.35
CA PRO A 200 22.55 5.62 -14.18
C PRO A 200 22.54 5.89 -15.69
N VAL A 201 23.00 7.07 -16.17
CA VAL A 201 23.16 7.34 -17.62
C VAL A 201 24.38 6.64 -18.22
N ASP A 202 25.33 6.21 -17.39
CA ASP A 202 26.57 5.59 -17.85
C ASP A 202 26.32 4.12 -18.23
N SER A 203 26.94 3.70 -19.34
CA SER A 203 26.81 2.33 -19.82
C SER A 203 27.34 1.32 -18.79
N GLY A 204 26.51 0.33 -18.45
CA GLY A 204 26.80 -0.69 -17.44
C GLY A 204 26.30 -0.36 -16.03
N TYR A 205 25.73 0.82 -15.81
CA TYR A 205 25.21 1.27 -14.51
C TYR A 205 23.72 1.61 -14.53
N GLU A 206 23.00 1.27 -15.60
CA GLU A 206 21.59 1.62 -15.81
C GLU A 206 20.67 1.05 -14.69
N ALA A 207 21.04 -0.12 -14.15
CA ALA A 207 20.31 -0.76 -13.04
C ALA A 207 20.23 0.12 -11.78
N LEU A 208 21.19 1.03 -11.59
CA LEU A 208 21.18 1.97 -10.47
C LEU A 208 19.95 2.86 -10.47
N ALA A 209 19.31 3.13 -11.61
CA ALA A 209 18.07 3.92 -11.65
C ALA A 209 16.93 3.32 -10.80
N GLY A 210 17.01 2.03 -10.46
CA GLY A 210 16.05 1.37 -9.57
C GLY A 210 16.27 1.63 -8.08
N THR A 211 17.49 1.99 -7.64
CA THR A 211 17.82 2.17 -6.20
C THR A 211 18.58 3.45 -5.88
N LEU A 212 19.02 4.21 -6.89
CA LEU A 212 19.61 5.53 -6.75
C LEU A 212 18.52 6.59 -6.96
N ILE A 213 18.41 7.51 -6.01
CA ILE A 213 17.49 8.66 -6.08
C ILE A 213 18.32 9.94 -6.18
N ALA A 214 18.18 10.67 -7.27
CA ALA A 214 18.66 12.05 -7.38
C ALA A 214 17.66 12.99 -6.69
N VAL A 215 18.14 13.96 -5.91
CA VAL A 215 17.26 14.85 -5.13
C VAL A 215 17.53 16.31 -5.45
N VAL A 216 16.48 17.01 -5.91
CA VAL A 216 16.49 18.46 -6.15
C VAL A 216 15.90 19.21 -4.95
N ALA A 217 16.36 20.45 -4.72
CA ALA A 217 15.91 21.27 -3.60
C ALA A 217 14.72 22.16 -3.97
N THR A 218 13.77 22.24 -3.07
CA THR A 218 12.64 23.17 -3.11
C THR A 218 12.63 24.09 -1.90
N ASP A 219 12.00 25.26 -2.05
CA ASP A 219 11.72 26.18 -0.95
C ASP A 219 10.44 25.80 -0.18
N ASP A 220 10.05 26.64 0.77
CA ASP A 220 8.85 26.48 1.60
C ASP A 220 7.54 26.49 0.79
N SER A 221 7.58 27.10 -0.39
CA SER A 221 6.47 27.24 -1.32
C SER A 221 6.44 26.12 -2.37
N ASN A 222 7.26 25.07 -2.20
CA ASN A 222 7.43 23.95 -3.13
C ASN A 222 7.89 24.37 -4.54
N THR A 223 8.57 25.51 -4.65
CA THR A 223 9.20 25.96 -5.88
C THR A 223 10.66 25.49 -5.89
N ILE A 224 11.17 25.08 -7.05
CA ILE A 224 12.59 24.71 -7.16
C ILE A 224 13.47 25.87 -6.71
N ALA A 225 14.41 25.59 -5.81
CA ALA A 225 15.32 26.60 -5.30
C ALA A 225 16.20 27.12 -6.44
N ASN A 226 16.46 28.43 -6.48
CA ASN A 226 17.19 29.07 -7.58
C ASN A 226 18.61 28.52 -7.81
N TYR A 227 19.24 27.98 -6.76
CA TYR A 227 20.55 27.32 -6.83
C TYR A 227 20.47 25.85 -7.23
N SER A 228 19.31 25.19 -7.10
CA SER A 228 19.22 23.75 -7.34
C SER A 228 19.48 23.43 -8.80
N ASN A 229 20.29 22.41 -9.05
CA ASN A 229 20.26 21.73 -10.33
C ASN A 229 18.89 21.08 -10.53
N GLN A 230 18.51 20.88 -11.78
CA GLN A 230 17.26 20.24 -12.19
C GLN A 230 17.44 18.74 -12.39
N CYS A 231 16.35 17.99 -12.38
CA CYS A 231 16.38 16.54 -12.60
C CYS A 231 16.89 16.14 -13.99
N GLY A 232 16.64 16.93 -15.04
CA GLY A 232 17.22 16.78 -16.38
C GLY A 232 17.17 15.35 -16.93
N VAL A 233 18.32 14.84 -17.35
CA VAL A 233 18.48 13.44 -17.81
C VAL A 233 18.07 12.39 -16.77
N ALA A 234 18.08 12.73 -15.48
CA ALA A 234 17.73 11.85 -14.37
C ALA A 234 16.24 11.86 -13.98
N LYS A 235 15.38 12.56 -14.73
CA LYS A 235 13.94 12.71 -14.40
C LYS A 235 13.21 11.43 -13.96
N ASN A 236 13.62 10.27 -14.45
CA ASN A 236 13.00 8.98 -14.12
C ASN A 236 13.40 8.42 -12.74
N TRP A 237 14.55 8.84 -12.20
CA TRP A 237 15.07 8.44 -10.89
C TRP A 237 15.41 9.66 -10.02
N CYS A 238 14.67 10.75 -10.22
CA CYS A 238 14.87 12.01 -9.51
C CYS A 238 13.57 12.45 -8.85
N MET A 239 13.65 13.09 -7.68
CA MET A 239 12.51 13.67 -6.98
C MET A 239 12.88 14.94 -6.22
N ALA A 240 11.88 15.72 -5.83
CA ALA A 240 12.06 16.95 -5.08
C ALA A 240 11.85 16.75 -3.57
N ALA A 241 12.60 17.52 -2.77
CA ALA A 241 12.39 17.62 -1.32
C ALA A 241 12.76 19.03 -0.81
N PRO A 242 12.33 19.41 0.42
CA PRO A 242 12.66 20.70 1.02
C PRO A 242 14.17 20.86 1.20
N GLY A 243 14.73 21.96 0.71
CA GLY A 243 16.17 22.20 0.76
C GLY A 243 16.61 23.64 0.98
N SER A 244 15.69 24.62 1.07
CA SER A 244 16.02 26.01 1.40
C SER A 244 15.58 26.36 2.81
N GLY A 245 16.38 27.09 3.58
CA GLY A 245 16.01 27.50 4.93
C GLY A 245 15.84 26.32 5.88
N ILE A 246 16.69 25.29 5.76
CA ILE A 246 16.57 24.07 6.56
C ILE A 246 17.36 24.19 7.87
N TYR A 247 16.66 24.45 8.99
CA TYR A 247 17.12 24.27 10.37
C TYR A 247 17.42 22.80 10.72
N SER A 248 18.61 22.53 11.28
CA SER A 248 19.06 21.22 11.78
C SER A 248 20.29 21.38 12.70
N THR A 249 20.74 20.27 13.28
CA THR A 249 21.87 20.16 14.21
C THR A 249 23.21 20.53 13.55
N VAL A 250 24.12 21.20 14.26
CA VAL A 250 25.50 21.49 13.85
C VAL A 250 26.44 21.33 15.04
N ASP A 251 27.75 21.40 14.83
CA ASP A 251 28.70 21.54 15.94
C ASP A 251 28.52 22.93 16.57
N THR A 252 28.54 23.03 17.90
CA THR A 252 28.42 24.31 18.65
C THR A 252 29.50 25.36 18.33
N THR A 253 30.56 24.95 17.63
CA THR A 253 31.65 25.81 17.14
C THR A 253 31.45 26.25 15.69
N ASP A 254 30.31 25.96 15.08
CA ASP A 254 29.93 26.47 13.76
C ASP A 254 29.71 27.98 13.79
N ASP A 255 30.30 28.72 12.85
CA ASP A 255 30.11 30.17 12.69
C ASP A 255 28.64 30.56 12.41
N ASN A 256 27.82 29.63 11.93
CA ASN A 256 26.38 29.83 11.70
C ASN A 256 25.51 29.45 12.91
N ASP A 257 26.09 28.84 13.94
CA ASP A 257 25.45 28.68 15.25
C ASP A 257 25.67 29.97 16.06
N THR A 258 24.78 30.94 15.84
CA THR A 258 24.97 32.30 16.37
C THR A 258 24.69 32.44 17.86
N ASP A 259 23.96 31.50 18.46
CA ASP A 259 23.57 31.47 19.88
C ASP A 259 24.24 30.33 20.66
N GLY A 260 25.01 29.47 20.00
CA GLY A 260 25.79 28.39 20.61
C GLY A 260 24.90 27.24 21.08
N ASP A 261 23.74 27.06 20.46
CA ASP A 261 22.73 26.09 20.87
C ASP A 261 22.86 24.74 20.16
N GLY A 262 23.77 24.63 19.17
CA GLY A 262 24.01 23.44 18.38
C GLY A 262 23.13 23.34 17.13
N TYR A 263 22.51 24.43 16.66
CA TYR A 263 21.65 24.39 15.48
C TYR A 263 21.92 25.53 14.50
N ALA A 264 21.73 25.26 13.21
CA ALA A 264 21.85 26.27 12.16
C ALA A 264 20.93 25.99 10.97
N THR A 265 20.73 27.02 10.15
CA THR A 265 19.88 26.95 8.96
C THR A 265 20.72 26.94 7.69
N PHE A 266 20.66 25.86 6.91
CA PHE A 266 21.39 25.70 5.65
C PHE A 266 20.47 25.64 4.42
N ASN A 267 21.08 25.88 3.25
CA ASN A 267 20.44 25.80 1.95
C ASN A 267 21.24 24.87 1.04
N GLY A 268 20.57 23.92 0.39
CA GLY A 268 21.20 23.07 -0.62
C GLY A 268 20.36 21.86 -1.01
N ALA A 269 20.66 21.28 -2.17
CA ALA A 269 20.26 19.92 -2.50
C ALA A 269 20.74 18.93 -1.43
N SER A 270 21.87 19.23 -0.79
CA SER A 270 22.41 18.51 0.37
C SER A 270 21.46 18.45 1.58
N MET A 271 20.55 19.42 1.75
CA MET A 271 19.51 19.42 2.79
C MET A 271 18.21 18.77 2.31
N ALA A 272 17.97 18.72 1.00
CA ALA A 272 16.85 17.98 0.42
C ALA A 272 17.08 16.46 0.44
N THR A 273 18.30 16.01 0.11
CA THR A 273 18.71 14.59 0.15
C THR A 273 18.37 13.87 1.47
N PRO A 274 18.69 14.39 2.67
CA PRO A 274 18.40 13.72 3.93
C PRO A 274 16.91 13.59 4.24
N HIS A 275 16.04 14.49 3.73
CA HIS A 275 14.60 14.29 3.86
C HIS A 275 14.15 13.01 3.14
N VAL A 276 14.68 12.76 1.94
CA VAL A 276 14.41 11.54 1.17
C VAL A 276 15.04 10.32 1.83
N SER A 277 16.28 10.41 2.32
CA SER A 277 16.96 9.34 3.07
C SER A 277 16.15 8.90 4.30
N GLY A 278 15.66 9.86 5.08
CA GLY A 278 14.78 9.60 6.22
C GLY A 278 13.44 9.00 5.79
N ALA A 279 12.81 9.50 4.73
CA ALA A 279 11.58 8.91 4.21
C ALA A 279 11.75 7.44 3.79
N VAL A 280 12.85 7.11 3.09
CA VAL A 280 13.18 5.72 2.76
C VAL A 280 13.32 4.89 4.05
N ALA A 281 13.99 5.40 5.08
CA ALA A 281 14.13 4.70 6.36
C ALA A 281 12.77 4.44 7.05
N VAL A 282 11.87 5.43 7.05
CA VAL A 282 10.52 5.24 7.60
C VAL A 282 9.72 4.20 6.81
N LEU A 283 9.76 4.25 5.47
CA LEU A 283 9.05 3.27 4.63
C LEU A 283 9.61 1.85 4.80
N ARG A 284 10.93 1.70 4.93
CA ARG A 284 11.58 0.40 5.18
C ARG A 284 11.33 -0.13 6.59
N SER A 285 11.12 0.75 7.57
CA SER A 285 10.65 0.36 8.92
C SER A 285 9.19 -0.12 8.86
N LYS A 286 8.35 0.54 8.06
CA LYS A 286 6.95 0.17 7.87
C LYS A 286 6.76 -1.16 7.12
N TRP A 287 7.50 -1.34 6.04
CA TRP A 287 7.42 -2.53 5.19
C TRP A 287 8.79 -3.19 5.04
N PRO A 288 9.30 -3.86 6.09
CA PRO A 288 10.65 -4.43 6.10
C PRO A 288 10.89 -5.53 5.05
N SER A 289 9.82 -6.11 4.50
CA SER A 289 9.89 -7.10 3.42
C SER A 289 10.03 -6.48 2.02
N LYS A 290 9.97 -5.15 1.88
CA LYS A 290 10.12 -4.48 0.58
C LYS A 290 11.58 -4.27 0.26
N THR A 291 11.90 -4.56 -0.99
CA THR A 291 13.21 -4.28 -1.56
C THR A 291 13.44 -2.76 -1.67
N ALA A 292 14.70 -2.37 -1.85
CA ALA A 292 15.11 -1.02 -2.16
C ALA A 292 14.35 -0.49 -3.40
N ALA A 293 14.28 -1.28 -4.47
CA ALA A 293 13.61 -0.87 -5.71
C ALA A 293 12.09 -0.69 -5.55
N GLU A 294 11.43 -1.57 -4.80
CA GLU A 294 10.00 -1.40 -4.47
C GLU A 294 9.76 -0.15 -3.62
N THR A 295 10.65 0.12 -2.65
CA THR A 295 10.56 1.31 -1.79
C THR A 295 10.71 2.60 -2.60
N VAL A 296 11.70 2.66 -3.49
CA VAL A 296 11.92 3.78 -4.41
C VAL A 296 10.70 3.99 -5.31
N THR A 297 10.15 2.90 -5.86
CA THR A 297 8.95 2.97 -6.71
C THR A 297 7.74 3.51 -5.95
N ILE A 298 7.55 3.11 -4.68
CA ILE A 298 6.48 3.66 -3.83
C ILE A 298 6.64 5.16 -3.68
N LEU A 299 7.84 5.66 -3.38
CA LEU A 299 8.09 7.10 -3.26
C LEU A 299 7.72 7.84 -4.55
N TYR A 300 8.16 7.32 -5.70
CA TYR A 300 7.92 7.96 -6.99
C TYR A 300 6.48 7.91 -7.48
N ASP A 301 5.72 6.88 -7.13
CA ASP A 301 4.32 6.75 -7.54
C ASP A 301 3.37 7.47 -6.58
N THR A 302 3.87 7.95 -5.44
CA THR A 302 3.09 8.66 -4.42
C THR A 302 3.55 10.09 -4.18
N ALA A 303 4.63 10.52 -4.81
CA ALA A 303 5.07 11.90 -4.83
C ALA A 303 3.97 12.85 -5.32
N THR A 304 3.98 14.07 -4.78
CA THR A 304 3.09 15.14 -5.24
C THR A 304 3.65 15.71 -6.53
N ASP A 305 2.89 15.58 -7.61
CA ASP A 305 3.27 16.11 -8.92
C ASP A 305 3.47 17.63 -8.86
N LEU A 306 4.62 18.11 -9.35
CA LEU A 306 5.00 19.52 -9.38
C LEU A 306 5.39 19.90 -10.81
N GLY A 307 5.08 21.14 -11.20
CA GLY A 307 5.43 21.63 -12.54
C GLY A 307 4.53 21.04 -13.63
N ALA A 308 5.14 20.46 -14.66
CA ALA A 308 4.39 19.86 -15.76
C ALA A 308 3.81 18.51 -15.32
N THR A 309 2.60 18.16 -15.81
CA THR A 309 1.94 16.92 -15.39
C THR A 309 2.79 15.68 -15.65
N GLY A 310 3.00 14.88 -14.61
CA GLY A 310 3.79 13.65 -14.64
C GLY A 310 5.29 13.91 -14.62
N THR A 311 6.07 12.93 -15.09
CA THR A 311 7.54 13.04 -14.97
C THR A 311 8.11 14.18 -15.82
N ASP A 312 8.73 15.16 -15.16
CA ASP A 312 9.27 16.37 -15.80
C ASP A 312 10.78 16.55 -15.53
N VAL A 313 11.42 17.47 -16.25
CA VAL A 313 12.87 17.69 -16.14
C VAL A 313 13.27 18.56 -14.95
N ILE A 314 12.33 19.24 -14.30
CA ILE A 314 12.61 20.13 -13.15
C ILE A 314 12.49 19.32 -11.86
N TYR A 315 11.32 18.71 -11.62
CA TYR A 315 11.00 18.02 -10.36
C TYR A 315 11.06 16.49 -10.46
N GLY A 316 11.27 15.94 -11.66
CA GLY A 316 11.41 14.50 -11.86
C GLY A 316 10.09 13.81 -11.58
N ARG A 317 10.05 13.00 -10.51
CA ARG A 317 8.86 12.27 -10.06
C ARG A 317 7.96 13.10 -9.13
N GLY A 318 8.31 14.36 -8.85
CA GLY A 318 7.55 15.26 -7.98
C GLY A 318 8.12 15.37 -6.57
N LEU A 319 7.41 16.06 -5.69
CA LEU A 319 7.77 16.30 -4.30
C LEU A 319 7.48 15.08 -3.42
N LEU A 320 8.45 14.70 -2.58
CA LEU A 320 8.29 13.70 -1.54
C LEU A 320 7.01 13.93 -0.70
N ASN A 321 6.17 12.89 -0.57
CA ASN A 321 4.95 12.95 0.23
C ASN A 321 4.71 11.63 0.98
N LEU A 322 4.91 11.66 2.29
CA LEU A 322 4.79 10.50 3.18
C LEU A 322 3.33 10.13 3.49
N ASP A 323 2.37 11.06 3.47
CA ASP A 323 0.94 10.71 3.60
C ASP A 323 0.48 9.94 2.36
N ASN A 324 0.83 10.44 1.17
CA ASN A 324 0.44 9.76 -0.07
C ASN A 324 1.02 8.35 -0.16
N ALA A 325 2.24 8.15 0.34
CA ALA A 325 2.90 6.86 0.42
C ALA A 325 2.08 5.84 1.22
N LEU A 326 1.20 6.27 2.14
CA LEU A 326 0.35 5.39 2.94
C LEU A 326 -0.90 4.90 2.22
N TYR A 327 -1.31 5.51 1.11
CA TYR A 327 -2.50 5.05 0.39
C TYR A 327 -2.20 3.84 -0.49
N ALA A 328 -3.19 2.93 -0.55
CA ALA A 328 -3.18 1.81 -1.45
C ALA A 328 -3.08 2.27 -2.91
N GLN A 329 -2.18 1.63 -3.66
CA GLN A 329 -1.91 1.96 -5.05
C GLN A 329 -2.48 0.88 -5.99
N GLY A 330 -3.25 1.29 -6.99
CA GLY A 330 -3.89 0.37 -7.94
C GLY A 330 -5.10 -0.38 -7.36
N ALA A 331 -5.55 -1.41 -8.09
CA ALA A 331 -6.67 -2.24 -7.67
C ALA A 331 -6.30 -3.13 -6.47
N LEU A 332 -7.15 -3.14 -5.45
CA LEU A 332 -6.98 -3.98 -4.27
C LEU A 332 -7.34 -5.43 -4.58
N THR A 333 -6.58 -6.35 -4.00
CA THR A 333 -6.78 -7.80 -4.18
C THR A 333 -6.94 -8.50 -2.83
N VAL A 334 -7.74 -9.57 -2.80
CA VAL A 334 -7.83 -10.52 -1.69
C VAL A 334 -7.13 -11.80 -2.09
N GLN A 335 -6.36 -12.37 -1.15
CA GLN A 335 -5.74 -13.67 -1.31
C GLN A 335 -6.67 -14.76 -0.79
N THR A 336 -6.89 -15.82 -1.57
CA THR A 336 -7.65 -17.00 -1.13
C THR A 336 -6.76 -17.96 -0.39
N ALA A 337 -7.36 -18.84 0.41
CA ALA A 337 -6.64 -19.91 1.11
C ALA A 337 -5.91 -20.87 0.15
N SER A 338 -6.31 -20.95 -1.12
CA SER A 338 -5.64 -21.72 -2.17
C SER A 338 -4.49 -20.97 -2.86
N GLY A 339 -4.16 -19.76 -2.41
CA GLY A 339 -3.10 -18.92 -2.98
C GLY A 339 -3.51 -18.16 -4.25
N GLY A 340 -4.80 -18.08 -4.56
CA GLY A 340 -5.31 -17.30 -5.69
C GLY A 340 -5.52 -15.84 -5.31
N SER A 341 -5.22 -14.92 -6.23
CA SER A 341 -5.41 -13.48 -6.04
C SER A 341 -6.61 -13.01 -6.87
N HIS A 342 -7.61 -12.41 -6.22
CA HIS A 342 -8.80 -11.88 -6.89
C HIS A 342 -8.99 -10.40 -6.55
N TYR A 343 -9.53 -9.62 -7.48
CA TYR A 343 -9.84 -8.22 -7.19
C TYR A 343 -10.92 -8.12 -6.12
N LEU A 344 -10.76 -7.17 -5.21
CA LEU A 344 -11.74 -6.87 -4.18
C LEU A 344 -13.09 -6.46 -4.79
N SER A 345 -13.09 -5.77 -5.93
CA SER A 345 -14.30 -5.39 -6.69
C SER A 345 -15.12 -6.59 -7.15
N ASP A 346 -14.45 -7.72 -7.37
CA ASP A 346 -15.05 -8.94 -7.94
C ASP A 346 -15.37 -9.96 -6.85
N SER A 347 -15.14 -9.60 -5.58
CA SER A 347 -15.28 -10.48 -4.43
C SER A 347 -16.56 -10.14 -3.65
N SER A 348 -17.35 -11.15 -3.33
CA SER A 348 -18.50 -11.02 -2.42
C SER A 348 -18.37 -11.98 -1.25
N PHE A 349 -18.82 -11.56 -0.06
CA PHE A 349 -18.81 -12.40 1.14
C PHE A 349 -20.25 -12.78 1.49
N SER A 350 -20.59 -14.07 1.33
CA SER A 350 -21.90 -14.61 1.67
C SER A 350 -21.81 -15.38 2.98
N THR A 351 -22.72 -15.08 3.91
CA THR A 351 -22.79 -15.73 5.23
C THR A 351 -24.08 -16.54 5.31
N SER A 352 -24.07 -17.65 6.06
CA SER A 352 -25.31 -18.39 6.31
C SER A 352 -26.23 -17.60 7.25
N SER A 353 -27.53 -17.80 7.14
CA SER A 353 -28.56 -17.11 7.95
C SER A 353 -28.38 -17.28 9.46
N ILE A 354 -27.69 -18.34 9.91
CA ILE A 354 -27.37 -18.62 11.32
C ILE A 354 -26.20 -17.74 11.81
N LEU A 355 -25.27 -17.37 10.91
CA LEU A 355 -24.12 -16.52 11.18
C LEU A 355 -24.39 -15.03 10.92
N GLY A 356 -25.39 -14.68 10.09
CA GLY A 356 -25.67 -13.30 9.70
C GLY A 356 -25.98 -12.35 10.86
N ASN A 357 -26.73 -12.81 11.87
CA ASN A 357 -26.97 -12.02 13.09
C ASN A 357 -25.80 -12.05 14.08
N ALA A 358 -24.95 -13.09 14.04
CA ALA A 358 -23.75 -13.19 14.87
C ALA A 358 -22.58 -12.35 14.30
N LEU A 359 -22.62 -12.02 13.01
CA LEU A 359 -21.69 -11.13 12.31
C LEU A 359 -22.14 -9.67 12.39
N SER A 360 -22.65 -9.25 13.55
CA SER A 360 -22.94 -7.84 13.86
C SER A 360 -21.68 -6.98 14.08
N GLN A 361 -20.49 -7.57 13.93
CA GLN A 361 -19.20 -6.90 14.07
C GLN A 361 -18.51 -6.79 12.71
N SER A 362 -17.74 -5.72 12.55
CA SER A 362 -17.00 -5.42 11.32
C SER A 362 -16.06 -6.55 10.93
N ILE A 363 -16.46 -7.33 9.91
CA ILE A 363 -15.53 -8.20 9.21
C ILE A 363 -14.62 -7.27 8.43
N GLU A 364 -13.33 -7.28 8.74
CA GLU A 364 -12.36 -6.60 7.88
C GLU A 364 -11.28 -7.60 7.51
N THR A 365 -11.04 -7.67 6.21
CA THR A 365 -10.12 -8.61 5.58
C THR A 365 -8.84 -7.90 5.18
N ALA A 366 -7.74 -8.63 5.16
CA ALA A 366 -6.50 -8.14 4.58
C ALA A 366 -6.65 -8.08 3.05
N VAL A 367 -6.37 -6.92 2.49
CA VAL A 367 -6.34 -6.67 1.04
C VAL A 367 -4.97 -6.15 0.66
N TYR A 368 -4.54 -6.42 -0.55
CA TYR A 368 -3.21 -6.12 -1.04
C TYR A 368 -3.28 -5.19 -2.23
N ASP A 369 -2.44 -4.15 -2.23
CA ASP A 369 -2.31 -3.26 -3.37
C ASP A 369 -1.32 -3.80 -4.42
N LYS A 370 -1.04 -3.02 -5.48
CA LYS A 370 -0.13 -3.43 -6.57
C LYS A 370 1.28 -3.80 -6.10
N TYR A 371 1.71 -3.29 -4.93
CA TYR A 371 3.00 -3.60 -4.33
C TYR A 371 2.93 -4.73 -3.32
N LYS A 372 1.78 -5.40 -3.13
CA LYS A 372 1.57 -6.39 -2.07
C LYS A 372 1.80 -5.81 -0.67
N ARG A 373 1.39 -4.56 -0.43
CA ARG A 373 1.30 -3.99 0.92
C ARG A 373 -0.07 -4.33 1.48
N ASP A 374 -0.14 -4.73 2.75
CA ASP A 374 -1.38 -5.12 3.40
C ASP A 374 -2.18 -3.90 3.90
N TYR A 375 -3.46 -3.91 3.60
CA TYR A 375 -4.47 -2.96 4.06
C TYR A 375 -5.62 -3.74 4.68
N TYR A 376 -6.37 -3.10 5.58
CA TYR A 376 -7.57 -3.71 6.15
C TYR A 376 -8.81 -3.05 5.56
N PHE A 377 -9.68 -3.87 4.95
CA PHE A 377 -10.89 -3.40 4.29
C PHE A 377 -12.12 -3.86 5.04
N ASN A 378 -12.97 -2.90 5.45
CA ASN A 378 -14.20 -3.18 6.15
C ASN A 378 -15.30 -3.63 5.19
N LEU A 379 -15.71 -4.88 5.35
CA LEU A 379 -16.68 -5.55 4.50
C LEU A 379 -18.14 -5.27 4.90
N ASN A 380 -18.42 -4.36 5.85
CA ASN A 380 -19.78 -4.06 6.29
C ASN A 380 -20.74 -3.74 5.14
N ASN A 381 -20.26 -3.07 4.09
CA ASN A 381 -21.05 -2.73 2.91
C ASN A 381 -21.00 -3.80 1.80
N SER A 382 -20.21 -4.86 1.99
CA SER A 382 -19.98 -5.95 1.03
C SER A 382 -20.58 -7.28 1.51
N ILE A 383 -21.16 -7.32 2.71
CA ILE A 383 -21.92 -8.46 3.21
C ILE A 383 -23.32 -8.37 2.62
N THR A 384 -23.60 -9.24 1.66
CA THR A 384 -24.97 -9.46 1.18
C THR A 384 -25.63 -10.47 2.10
N MET A 385 -26.51 -10.01 2.98
CA MET A 385 -27.35 -10.93 3.76
C MET A 385 -28.35 -11.60 2.81
N PRO A 386 -28.40 -12.94 2.74
CA PRO A 386 -29.56 -13.58 2.11
C PRO A 386 -30.79 -13.14 2.90
N LYS A 387 -31.77 -12.50 2.23
CA LYS A 387 -33.04 -12.17 2.87
C LYS A 387 -33.61 -13.45 3.47
N SER A 388 -33.67 -13.51 4.79
CA SER A 388 -34.43 -14.53 5.51
C SER A 388 -35.88 -14.41 5.05
N VAL A 389 -36.37 -15.36 4.26
CA VAL A 389 -37.82 -15.51 4.09
C VAL A 389 -38.32 -16.03 5.43
N SER A 390 -38.91 -15.14 6.22
CA SER A 390 -39.48 -15.48 7.52
C SER A 390 -40.51 -16.60 7.35
N ALA A 391 -40.40 -17.57 8.24
CA ALA A 391 -41.19 -18.78 8.25
C ALA A 391 -42.71 -18.51 8.32
N LEU A 392 -43.47 -19.35 7.60
CA LEU A 392 -44.92 -19.60 7.71
C LEU A 392 -45.59 -18.99 8.96
N GLU A 393 -46.44 -17.99 8.78
CA GLU A 393 -47.12 -17.31 9.90
C GLU A 393 -48.48 -17.93 10.23
N GLU A 394 -49.21 -18.53 9.27
CA GLU A 394 -50.53 -19.11 9.57
C GLU A 394 -50.97 -20.17 8.55
N LEU A 395 -51.55 -21.26 9.07
CA LEU A 395 -52.20 -22.34 8.33
C LEU A 395 -53.67 -22.38 8.78
N SER A 396 -54.60 -22.06 7.89
CA SER A 396 -56.04 -22.13 8.18
C SER A 396 -56.72 -23.18 7.30
N PHE A 397 -57.65 -23.93 7.89
CA PHE A 397 -58.43 -24.96 7.21
C PHE A 397 -59.91 -24.60 7.34
N ASN A 398 -60.59 -24.41 6.21
CA ASN A 398 -62.06 -24.38 6.13
C ASN A 398 -62.51 -25.59 5.30
N ASP A 399 -63.76 -26.03 5.49
CA ASP A 399 -64.30 -27.27 4.90
C ASP A 399 -64.23 -27.34 3.35
N SER A 400 -63.94 -26.22 2.67
CA SER A 400 -63.79 -26.12 1.21
C SER A 400 -62.39 -25.73 0.72
N ASP A 401 -61.52 -25.17 1.58
CA ASP A 401 -60.29 -24.48 1.15
C ASP A 401 -59.11 -24.63 2.14
N ILE A 402 -57.90 -24.73 1.60
CA ILE A 402 -56.64 -24.64 2.37
C ILE A 402 -55.96 -23.32 2.01
N GLU A 403 -55.73 -22.46 3.01
CA GLU A 403 -54.98 -21.21 2.86
C GLU A 403 -53.65 -21.30 3.62
N ILE A 404 -52.54 -21.04 2.91
CA ILE A 404 -51.20 -20.98 3.48
C ILE A 404 -50.60 -19.60 3.23
N ASN A 405 -50.34 -18.86 4.30
CA ASN A 405 -49.79 -17.51 4.23
C ASN A 405 -48.28 -17.49 4.46
N PHE A 406 -47.55 -16.86 3.53
CA PHE A 406 -46.11 -16.62 3.61
C PHE A 406 -45.85 -15.12 3.78
N GLY A 407 -46.18 -14.60 4.96
CA GLY A 407 -46.11 -13.16 5.28
C GLY A 407 -47.20 -12.34 4.58
N SER A 408 -47.00 -11.02 4.47
CA SER A 408 -47.99 -10.09 3.89
C SER A 408 -48.14 -10.16 2.36
N ASP A 409 -47.18 -10.78 1.69
CA ASP A 409 -46.96 -10.57 0.25
C ASP A 409 -47.33 -11.78 -0.62
N VAL A 410 -47.39 -12.99 -0.05
CA VAL A 410 -47.67 -14.23 -0.79
C VAL A 410 -48.71 -15.10 -0.07
N ARG A 411 -49.79 -15.43 -0.78
CA ARG A 411 -50.86 -16.33 -0.31
C ARG A 411 -51.01 -17.52 -1.25
N LEU A 412 -51.09 -18.73 -0.70
CA LEU A 412 -51.51 -19.92 -1.44
C LEU A 412 -52.96 -20.26 -1.08
N LEU A 413 -53.82 -20.34 -2.09
CA LEU A 413 -55.21 -20.77 -1.97
C LEU A 413 -55.39 -22.08 -2.73
N SER A 414 -55.91 -23.11 -2.06
CA SER A 414 -56.29 -24.37 -2.70
C SER A 414 -57.79 -24.59 -2.51
N GLU A 415 -58.55 -24.50 -3.60
CA GLU A 415 -59.97 -24.88 -3.61
C GLU A 415 -60.09 -26.39 -3.82
N ILE A 416 -60.49 -27.11 -2.77
CA ILE A 416 -60.50 -28.58 -2.75
C ILE A 416 -61.49 -29.14 -3.79
N ASP A 417 -62.62 -28.46 -4.01
CA ASP A 417 -63.69 -28.92 -4.90
C ASP A 417 -63.46 -28.63 -6.39
N LYS A 418 -62.49 -27.77 -6.74
CA LYS A 418 -62.22 -27.38 -8.15
C LYS A 418 -60.88 -27.86 -8.69
N GLY A 419 -60.06 -28.53 -7.88
CA GLY A 419 -58.77 -29.09 -8.31
C GLY A 419 -57.76 -28.02 -8.77
N SER A 420 -57.88 -26.80 -8.25
CA SER A 420 -57.03 -25.65 -8.61
C SER A 420 -56.27 -25.13 -7.40
N VAL A 421 -54.97 -24.89 -7.59
CA VAL A 421 -54.12 -24.18 -6.62
C VAL A 421 -53.77 -22.82 -7.22
N GLN A 422 -54.15 -21.76 -6.51
CA GLN A 422 -53.88 -20.37 -6.88
C GLN A 422 -52.76 -19.81 -6.00
N ILE A 423 -51.79 -19.14 -6.62
CA ILE A 423 -50.71 -18.42 -5.93
C ILE A 423 -50.97 -16.93 -6.14
N LEU A 424 -51.38 -16.23 -5.09
CA LEU A 424 -51.57 -14.79 -5.13
C LEU A 424 -50.32 -14.13 -4.57
N ASN A 425 -49.65 -13.32 -5.39
CA ASN A 425 -48.52 -12.49 -5.00
C ASN A 425 -48.94 -11.02 -5.11
N SER A 426 -48.89 -10.27 -4.02
CA SER A 426 -49.31 -8.86 -3.99
C SER A 426 -48.21 -7.89 -4.45
N MET A 427 -47.04 -8.40 -4.85
CA MET A 427 -46.01 -7.58 -5.50
C MET A 427 -46.43 -7.28 -6.95
N ASN A 428 -47.17 -6.19 -7.14
CA ASN A 428 -47.48 -5.46 -8.38
C ASN A 428 -47.40 -6.27 -9.71
N ASP A 429 -48.58 -6.42 -10.33
CA ASP A 429 -48.85 -6.72 -11.75
C ASP A 429 -48.65 -8.15 -12.31
N TYR A 430 -48.51 -9.20 -11.48
CA TYR A 430 -48.49 -10.57 -11.99
C TYR A 430 -49.39 -11.53 -11.21
N GLU A 431 -50.48 -11.95 -11.86
CA GLU A 431 -51.32 -13.08 -11.43
C GLU A 431 -50.77 -14.37 -12.08
N ILE A 432 -50.37 -15.35 -11.26
CA ILE A 432 -49.91 -16.67 -11.75
C ILE A 432 -50.92 -17.73 -11.31
N SER A 433 -51.79 -18.14 -12.24
CA SER A 433 -52.85 -19.13 -12.01
C SER A 433 -52.52 -20.46 -12.70
N PHE A 434 -52.56 -21.57 -11.95
CA PHE A 434 -52.40 -22.93 -12.49
C PHE A 434 -53.77 -23.65 -12.49
N ALA A 435 -54.38 -23.80 -13.67
CA ALA A 435 -55.62 -24.57 -13.82
C ALA A 435 -55.31 -25.99 -14.31
N HIS A 436 -55.65 -27.01 -13.52
CA HIS A 436 -55.65 -28.40 -13.99
C HIS A 436 -57.03 -28.73 -14.58
N LYS A 437 -57.10 -28.99 -15.90
CA LYS A 437 -58.23 -29.70 -16.51
C LYS A 437 -57.75 -31.07 -16.99
N GLN A 438 -58.40 -32.13 -16.51
CA GLN A 438 -58.05 -33.52 -16.80
C GLN A 438 -57.99 -33.81 -18.31
N ASN A 439 -56.83 -34.24 -18.80
CA ASN A 439 -56.72 -35.20 -19.89
C ASN A 439 -55.36 -35.94 -19.82
N PRO A 440 -55.32 -37.28 -19.72
CA PRO A 440 -54.11 -38.03 -19.38
C PRO A 440 -53.29 -38.35 -20.63
N ALA A 441 -52.51 -37.39 -21.12
CA ALA A 441 -51.52 -37.67 -22.17
C ALA A 441 -50.42 -36.59 -22.21
N LYS A 442 -49.47 -36.66 -21.26
CA LYS A 442 -48.04 -36.30 -21.38
C LYS A 442 -47.45 -36.14 -19.98
N ILE A 443 -47.12 -37.28 -19.38
CA ILE A 443 -46.10 -37.33 -18.34
C ILE A 443 -44.77 -37.35 -19.11
N PHE A 444 -43.99 -36.28 -19.05
CA PHE A 444 -42.61 -36.35 -19.52
C PHE A 444 -41.78 -37.07 -18.45
N ALA A 445 -41.67 -38.38 -18.60
CA ALA A 445 -40.68 -39.17 -17.87
C ALA A 445 -39.31 -38.93 -18.53
N PHE A 446 -38.36 -38.41 -17.75
CA PHE A 446 -37.01 -38.15 -18.20
C PHE A 446 -36.23 -39.47 -18.35
N ASN A 447 -35.84 -39.79 -19.58
CA ASN A 447 -34.84 -40.82 -19.90
C ASN A 447 -33.66 -40.13 -20.61
N THR A 448 -32.46 -40.65 -20.40
CA THR A 448 -31.10 -40.14 -20.66
C THR A 448 -30.75 -39.79 -22.12
N ALA A 449 -31.73 -39.53 -22.99
CA ALA A 449 -31.50 -39.36 -24.43
C ALA A 449 -32.41 -38.28 -25.07
N THR A 450 -32.72 -37.19 -24.37
CA THR A 450 -33.50 -36.07 -24.96
C THR A 450 -32.63 -34.84 -25.18
N ASP A 451 -32.40 -34.49 -26.45
CA ASP A 451 -31.88 -33.18 -26.86
C ASP A 451 -33.02 -32.14 -26.82
N ILE A 452 -32.84 -31.07 -26.05
CA ILE A 452 -33.77 -29.94 -26.01
C ILE A 452 -33.35 -28.94 -27.09
N VAL A 453 -34.18 -28.76 -28.12
CA VAL A 453 -33.90 -27.81 -29.22
C VAL A 453 -35.02 -26.79 -29.34
N GLY A 454 -34.66 -25.50 -29.22
CA GLY A 454 -35.47 -24.35 -29.62
C GLY A 454 -36.53 -23.91 -28.61
N LEU A 455 -36.13 -23.24 -27.52
CA LEU A 455 -37.08 -22.68 -26.53
C LEU A 455 -36.53 -21.36 -25.95
N SER A 456 -37.37 -20.33 -25.88
CA SER A 456 -37.02 -18.96 -25.46
C SER A 456 -37.51 -18.59 -24.04
N GLN A 457 -37.61 -19.55 -23.12
CA GLN A 457 -38.11 -19.31 -21.75
C GLN A 457 -37.31 -20.05 -20.67
N THR A 458 -37.48 -19.61 -19.41
CA THR A 458 -36.81 -20.09 -18.19
C THR A 458 -37.33 -21.45 -17.74
N TYR A 459 -36.43 -22.37 -17.37
CA TYR A 459 -36.77 -23.69 -16.83
C TYR A 459 -36.15 -23.90 -15.45
N SER A 460 -36.82 -24.68 -14.59
CA SER A 460 -36.31 -25.13 -13.29
C SER A 460 -36.25 -26.66 -13.27
N LEU A 461 -35.09 -27.22 -12.96
CA LEU A 461 -34.88 -28.66 -12.80
C LEU A 461 -34.96 -29.04 -11.31
N TYR A 462 -35.64 -30.14 -11.00
CA TYR A 462 -35.79 -30.70 -9.65
C TYR A 462 -35.42 -32.20 -9.65
N GLY A 463 -34.71 -32.67 -8.62
CA GLY A 463 -34.31 -34.08 -8.43
C GLY A 463 -33.00 -34.48 -9.14
N ASP A 464 -32.75 -35.80 -9.25
CA ASP A 464 -31.55 -36.40 -9.88
C ASP A 464 -31.62 -36.32 -11.42
N ALA A 465 -31.64 -35.11 -11.97
CA ALA A 465 -31.68 -34.87 -13.41
C ALA A 465 -30.28 -34.57 -13.98
N HIS A 466 -29.90 -35.23 -15.08
CA HIS A 466 -28.66 -34.95 -15.82
C HIS A 466 -28.96 -34.19 -17.10
N LEU A 467 -28.22 -33.10 -17.34
CA LEU A 467 -28.34 -32.27 -18.54
C LEU A 467 -27.13 -32.50 -19.46
N SER A 468 -27.36 -33.02 -20.67
CA SER A 468 -26.29 -33.40 -21.59
C SER A 468 -25.88 -32.28 -22.55
N LYS A 469 -26.81 -31.39 -22.96
CA LYS A 469 -26.53 -30.29 -23.90
C LYS A 469 -27.59 -29.19 -23.83
N ILE A 470 -27.17 -27.94 -23.97
CA ILE A 470 -28.06 -26.77 -24.12
C ILE A 470 -27.73 -26.06 -25.43
N LYS A 471 -28.74 -25.72 -26.23
CA LYS A 471 -28.61 -24.80 -27.38
C LYS A 471 -29.58 -23.64 -27.21
N ASN A 472 -29.06 -22.40 -27.31
CA ASN A 472 -29.80 -21.14 -27.34
C ASN A 472 -30.64 -20.85 -26.06
N SER A 473 -30.01 -20.68 -24.90
CA SER A 473 -30.67 -20.21 -23.67
C SER A 473 -29.89 -19.07 -23.02
N ASN A 474 -30.61 -18.07 -22.49
CA ASN A 474 -30.03 -16.87 -21.89
C ASN A 474 -29.86 -16.96 -20.37
N VAL A 475 -30.59 -17.86 -19.67
CA VAL A 475 -30.56 -18.04 -18.20
C VAL A 475 -30.85 -19.50 -17.84
N PHE A 476 -30.12 -20.07 -16.87
CA PHE A 476 -30.28 -21.45 -16.41
C PHE A 476 -30.29 -21.52 -14.87
N ASN A 477 -31.31 -22.19 -14.29
CA ASN A 477 -31.50 -22.34 -12.84
C ASN A 477 -31.55 -23.82 -12.44
N ILE A 478 -30.66 -24.23 -11.51
CA ILE A 478 -30.68 -25.55 -10.87
C ILE A 478 -31.14 -25.39 -9.42
N ALA A 479 -32.15 -26.15 -8.99
CA ALA A 479 -32.58 -26.20 -7.59
C ALA A 479 -32.63 -27.65 -7.10
N SER A 480 -31.87 -27.97 -6.05
CA SER A 480 -31.95 -29.27 -5.36
C SER A 480 -32.87 -29.15 -4.15
N THR A 481 -33.91 -29.99 -4.09
CA THR A 481 -34.68 -30.25 -2.86
C THR A 481 -34.67 -31.75 -2.61
N GLY A 482 -33.84 -32.21 -1.68
CA GLY A 482 -33.70 -33.61 -1.34
C GLY A 482 -32.39 -33.90 -0.63
N LYS A 483 -32.41 -34.85 0.32
CA LYS A 483 -31.26 -35.21 1.17
C LYS A 483 -30.01 -35.46 0.33
N LEU A 484 -29.06 -34.51 0.35
CA LEU A 484 -27.72 -34.65 -0.22
C LEU A 484 -26.97 -35.76 0.51
N LYS A 485 -27.03 -36.99 0.01
CA LYS A 485 -26.01 -38.00 0.28
C LYS A 485 -24.92 -37.86 -0.78
N THR A 486 -23.85 -37.18 -0.37
CA THR A 486 -22.49 -37.25 -0.94
C THR A 486 -22.24 -36.77 -2.38
N SER A 487 -21.21 -35.92 -2.49
CA SER A 487 -20.54 -35.38 -3.68
C SER A 487 -21.23 -34.22 -4.41
N LEU A 488 -20.68 -33.01 -4.23
CA LEU A 488 -20.71 -32.00 -5.29
C LEU A 488 -19.83 -32.56 -6.42
N GLY A 489 -20.45 -33.12 -7.47
CA GLY A 489 -19.76 -33.35 -8.73
C GLY A 489 -19.45 -31.99 -9.37
N ALA A 490 -18.21 -31.78 -9.81
CA ALA A 490 -17.85 -30.61 -10.58
C ALA A 490 -18.76 -30.50 -11.82
N VAL A 491 -19.45 -29.37 -11.98
CA VAL A 491 -20.13 -29.04 -13.24
C VAL A 491 -19.06 -28.49 -14.18
N SER A 492 -18.48 -29.34 -15.02
CA SER A 492 -17.64 -28.91 -16.14
C SER A 492 -18.49 -28.78 -17.41
N GLY A 493 -18.63 -27.57 -17.93
CA GLY A 493 -19.19 -27.31 -19.25
C GLY A 493 -18.11 -26.80 -20.19
N TYR A 494 -17.99 -27.40 -21.38
CA TYR A 494 -17.19 -26.84 -22.47
C TYR A 494 -18.04 -25.82 -23.25
N THR A 495 -17.51 -24.62 -23.46
CA THR A 495 -18.05 -23.67 -24.45
C THR A 495 -17.45 -24.02 -25.82
N ASP A 496 -18.30 -24.38 -26.78
CA ASP A 496 -17.90 -24.62 -28.17
C ASP A 496 -17.38 -23.30 -28.78
N VAL A 497 -16.14 -23.33 -29.30
CA VAL A 497 -15.35 -22.18 -29.74
C VAL A 497 -15.82 -21.59 -31.08
N SER A 498 -16.97 -22.02 -31.60
CA SER A 498 -17.34 -21.77 -33.00
C SER A 498 -18.67 -21.03 -33.27
N ASN A 499 -19.43 -20.57 -32.27
CA ASN A 499 -20.65 -19.76 -32.55
C ASN A 499 -20.92 -18.62 -31.53
N ALA A 500 -21.36 -17.48 -32.04
CA ALA A 500 -21.32 -16.14 -31.46
C ALA A 500 -22.37 -15.80 -30.37
N HIS A 501 -22.66 -16.68 -29.42
CA HIS A 501 -23.51 -16.34 -28.27
C HIS A 501 -22.93 -16.87 -26.96
N GLY A 502 -22.35 -15.96 -26.17
CA GLY A 502 -21.82 -16.27 -24.83
C GLY A 502 -22.93 -16.48 -23.82
N VAL A 503 -22.74 -17.45 -22.92
CA VAL A 503 -23.55 -17.59 -21.71
C VAL A 503 -23.24 -16.41 -20.80
N SER A 504 -24.22 -15.52 -20.58
CA SER A 504 -24.03 -14.28 -19.79
C SER A 504 -24.03 -14.50 -18.27
N GLY A 505 -24.36 -15.70 -17.79
CA GLY A 505 -24.24 -16.06 -16.38
C GLY A 505 -24.77 -17.47 -16.07
N ILE A 506 -24.21 -18.10 -15.03
CA ILE A 506 -24.69 -19.35 -14.43
C ILE A 506 -25.03 -19.05 -12.97
N ASN A 507 -26.29 -19.24 -12.57
CA ASN A 507 -26.72 -19.09 -11.19
C ASN A 507 -26.97 -20.47 -10.57
N VAL A 508 -26.18 -20.84 -9.57
CA VAL A 508 -26.34 -22.08 -8.81
C VAL A 508 -26.89 -21.74 -7.43
N SER A 509 -28.11 -22.19 -7.13
CA SER A 509 -28.77 -21.97 -5.84
C SER A 509 -28.90 -23.29 -5.10
N VAL A 510 -28.26 -23.41 -3.93
CA VAL A 510 -28.40 -24.58 -3.04
C VAL A 510 -29.28 -24.19 -1.87
N LEU A 511 -30.50 -24.74 -1.81
CA LEU A 511 -31.42 -24.54 -0.69
C LEU A 511 -31.21 -25.68 0.32
N ALA A 512 -30.56 -25.40 1.45
CA ALA A 512 -30.49 -26.33 2.57
C ALA A 512 -31.76 -26.18 3.45
N SER A 513 -32.54 -27.25 3.58
CA SER A 513 -33.65 -27.30 4.54
C SER A 513 -33.12 -27.36 5.98
N PRO A 514 -33.75 -26.72 6.98
CA PRO A 514 -33.42 -26.93 8.38
C PRO A 514 -33.79 -28.37 8.76
N MET A 515 -32.83 -29.14 9.28
CA MET A 515 -33.14 -30.42 9.92
C MET A 515 -34.02 -30.14 11.14
N LYS A 516 -35.29 -30.52 11.09
CA LYS A 516 -36.06 -30.90 12.28
C LYS A 516 -35.87 -32.40 12.49
N ASP A 517 -35.56 -32.75 13.73
CA ASP A 517 -35.20 -34.07 14.24
C ASP A 517 -35.95 -35.24 13.61
N LEU A 518 -35.19 -36.31 13.34
CA LEU A 518 -35.70 -37.68 13.23
C LEU A 518 -34.93 -38.52 14.27
N SER A 519 -35.63 -38.79 15.38
CA SER A 519 -35.34 -39.66 16.54
C SER A 519 -34.06 -39.45 17.32
#